data_AF-A0A514WV02-F1
#
_entry.id   AF-A0A514WV02-F1
#
_cell.length_a   1.000
_cell.length_b   1.000
_cell.length_c   1.000
_cell.angle_alpha   90.00
_cell.angle_beta   90.00
_cell.angle_gamma   90.00
#
_symmetry.space_group_name_H-M   'P 1'
#
loop_
_entity.id
_entity.type
_entity.pdbx_description
1 polymer ?
#
loop_
_entity_poly.entity_id
_entity_poly.type
_entity_poly.pdbx_seq_one_letter_code
_entity_poly.pdbx_strand_id
1 'polypeptide(L)'
;MNKMILSLCVILATGAAKAAETKVGFVDVPKAIQATSAGKKAKAELEGQFNKKKKELEKKEADLKKMGEDLDKKKSVLSEEALRTKQAEFQGEMMKFRDEVGKSQAEIQKKQQEMTAPILEKMQKTITKVAQEKGYTLVLQNTQGVLYATPDSDLTDDVIKAYEKEK
;
A
#
# COMPACT_ATOMS: atom_id res chain seq x y z
N MET A 1 -56.58 -64.03 -25.00
CA MET A 1 -55.16 -64.45 -25.10
C MET A 1 -54.35 -63.24 -25.57
N ASN A 2 -54.07 -62.28 -24.69
CA ASN A 2 -52.90 -62.16 -23.83
C ASN A 2 -51.58 -61.87 -24.57
N LYS A 3 -51.07 -60.66 -24.31
CA LYS A 3 -49.67 -60.19 -24.35
C LYS A 3 -49.19 -59.89 -25.78
N MET A 4 -48.75 -58.68 -26.13
CA MET A 4 -47.67 -57.96 -25.46
C MET A 4 -47.69 -56.50 -25.92
N ILE A 5 -48.06 -55.59 -25.02
CA ILE A 5 -47.83 -54.15 -25.17
C ILE A 5 -46.33 -53.94 -24.93
N LEU A 6 -45.56 -53.71 -25.99
CA LEU A 6 -44.16 -53.33 -25.86
C LEU A 6 -44.10 -51.81 -25.66
N SER A 7 -44.20 -51.40 -24.39
CA SER A 7 -43.89 -50.05 -23.94
C SER A 7 -42.46 -49.69 -24.32
N LEU A 8 -42.30 -48.84 -25.32
CA LEU A 8 -41.05 -48.15 -25.60
C LEU A 8 -40.88 -47.04 -24.55
N CYS A 9 -40.24 -47.38 -23.43
CA CYS A 9 -39.78 -46.40 -22.44
C CYS A 9 -38.78 -45.45 -23.09
N VAL A 10 -39.24 -44.26 -23.47
CA VAL A 10 -38.36 -43.12 -23.75
C VAL A 10 -37.71 -42.72 -22.43
N ILE A 11 -36.46 -43.14 -22.23
CA ILE A 11 -35.59 -42.62 -21.17
C ILE A 11 -35.22 -41.20 -21.59
N LEU A 12 -36.02 -40.22 -21.17
CA LEU A 12 -35.61 -38.82 -21.11
C LEU A 12 -34.47 -38.74 -20.09
N ALA A 13 -33.24 -38.94 -20.56
CA ALA A 13 -32.05 -38.53 -19.84
C ALA A 13 -32.07 -37.00 -19.78
N THR A 14 -32.79 -36.44 -18.80
CA THR A 14 -32.61 -35.06 -18.37
C THR A 14 -31.23 -34.97 -17.76
N GLY A 15 -30.20 -34.84 -18.61
CA GLY A 15 -28.88 -34.41 -18.21
C GLY A 15 -29.01 -33.00 -17.65
N ALA A 16 -29.31 -32.91 -16.35
CA ALA A 16 -29.13 -31.67 -15.62
C ALA A 16 -27.63 -31.36 -15.73
N ALA A 17 -27.29 -30.45 -16.64
CA ALA A 17 -25.97 -29.86 -16.66
C ALA A 17 -25.73 -29.31 -15.25
N LYS A 18 -24.89 -29.99 -14.47
CA LYS A 18 -24.36 -29.41 -13.24
C LYS A 18 -23.54 -28.22 -13.69
N ALA A 19 -24.13 -27.04 -13.68
CA ALA A 19 -23.37 -25.81 -13.79
C ALA A 19 -22.31 -25.88 -12.68
N ALA A 20 -21.04 -25.92 -13.06
CA ALA A 20 -19.95 -25.85 -12.10
C ALA A 20 -20.18 -24.56 -11.30
N GLU A 21 -20.34 -24.70 -9.98
CA GLU A 21 -20.55 -23.56 -9.11
C GLU A 21 -19.36 -22.61 -9.25
N THR A 22 -19.58 -21.46 -9.87
CA THR A 22 -18.53 -20.49 -10.12
C THR A 22 -18.25 -19.76 -8.82
N LYS A 23 -17.11 -20.06 -8.20
CA LYS A 23 -16.71 -19.41 -6.94
C LYS A 23 -16.03 -18.08 -7.24
N VAL A 24 -16.67 -17.02 -6.78
CA VAL A 24 -16.13 -15.66 -6.80
C VAL A 24 -15.84 -15.23 -5.36
N GLY A 25 -14.64 -14.73 -5.14
CA GLY A 25 -14.18 -14.26 -3.85
C GLY A 25 -13.57 -12.87 -3.96
N PHE A 26 -13.20 -12.31 -2.82
CA PHE A 26 -12.47 -11.06 -2.76
C PHE A 26 -11.38 -11.10 -1.70
N VAL A 27 -10.42 -10.18 -1.83
CA VAL A 27 -9.36 -9.94 -0.85
C VAL A 27 -9.23 -8.44 -0.63
N ASP A 28 -9.26 -8.01 0.61
CA ASP A 28 -8.82 -6.67 1.00
C ASP A 28 -7.28 -6.66 1.06
N VAL A 29 -6.65 -6.32 -0.06
CA VAL A 29 -5.18 -6.34 -0.20
C VAL A 29 -4.50 -5.34 0.75
N PRO A 30 -4.97 -4.08 0.90
CA PRO A 30 -4.43 -3.16 1.91
C PRO A 30 -4.46 -3.73 3.32
N LYS A 31 -5.60 -4.28 3.75
CA LYS A 31 -5.75 -4.91 5.07
C LYS A 31 -4.86 -6.13 5.22
N ALA A 32 -4.78 -6.98 4.20
CA ALA A 32 -3.93 -8.16 4.19
C ALA A 32 -2.47 -7.78 4.42
N ILE A 33 -1.95 -6.85 3.61
CA ILE A 33 -0.57 -6.35 3.74
C ILE A 33 -0.32 -5.80 5.15
N GLN A 34 -1.22 -4.93 5.66
CA GLN A 34 -1.07 -4.34 7.01
C GLN A 34 -1.10 -5.37 8.14
N ALA A 35 -1.80 -6.49 7.96
CA ALA A 35 -1.87 -7.56 8.95
C ALA A 35 -0.58 -8.40 8.99
N THR A 36 0.15 -8.49 7.87
CA THR A 36 1.38 -9.29 7.78
C THR A 36 2.54 -8.71 8.61
N SER A 37 3.45 -9.58 9.05
CA SER A 37 4.72 -9.23 9.69
C SER A 37 5.57 -8.33 8.80
N ALA A 38 5.64 -8.63 7.50
CA ALA A 38 6.36 -7.84 6.51
C ALA A 38 5.78 -6.42 6.36
N GLY A 39 4.44 -6.29 6.27
CA GLY A 39 3.78 -5.00 6.17
C GLY A 39 3.92 -4.17 7.45
N LYS A 40 3.80 -4.78 8.63
CA LYS A 40 4.06 -4.11 9.92
C LYS A 40 5.49 -3.59 10.01
N LYS A 41 6.47 -4.40 9.60
CA LYS A 41 7.89 -4.00 9.56
C LYS A 41 8.12 -2.85 8.60
N ALA A 42 7.60 -2.93 7.38
CA ALA A 42 7.72 -1.87 6.38
C ALA A 42 7.10 -0.55 6.88
N LYS A 43 5.91 -0.63 7.50
CA LYS A 43 5.26 0.53 8.11
C LYS A 43 6.12 1.17 9.20
N ALA A 44 6.63 0.37 10.14
CA ALA A 44 7.47 0.88 11.23
C ALA A 44 8.78 1.51 10.71
N GLU A 45 9.39 0.93 9.68
CA GLU A 45 10.61 1.48 9.08
C GLU A 45 10.34 2.81 8.35
N LEU A 46 9.24 2.90 7.60
CA LEU A 46 8.81 4.14 6.95
C LEU A 46 8.48 5.24 7.95
N GLU A 47 7.75 4.93 9.02
CA GLU A 47 7.46 5.87 10.11
C GLU A 47 8.75 6.36 10.78
N GLY A 48 9.71 5.47 10.99
CA GLY A 48 11.03 5.82 11.52
C GLY A 48 11.79 6.80 10.61
N GLN A 49 11.82 6.53 9.31
CA GLN A 49 12.47 7.41 8.33
C GLN A 49 11.77 8.77 8.21
N PHE A 50 10.44 8.77 8.15
CA PHE A 50 9.64 9.99 8.13
C PHE A 50 9.92 10.85 9.37
N ASN A 51 9.88 10.25 10.56
CA ASN A 51 10.13 10.97 11.81
C ASN A 51 11.56 11.50 11.91
N LYS A 52 12.55 10.74 11.42
CA LYS A 52 13.94 11.20 11.36
C LYS A 52 14.06 12.42 10.45
N LYS A 53 13.54 12.34 9.23
CA LYS A 53 13.62 13.43 8.25
C LYS A 53 12.84 14.66 8.70
N LYS A 54 11.67 14.47 9.31
CA LYS A 54 10.89 15.54 9.94
C LYS A 54 11.70 16.30 10.98
N LYS A 55 12.37 15.60 11.91
CA LYS A 55 13.22 16.25 12.93
C LYS A 55 14.41 17.01 12.32
N GLU A 56 15.02 16.47 11.27
CA GLU A 56 16.11 17.13 10.55
C GLU A 56 15.64 18.43 9.89
N LEU A 57 14.46 18.42 9.26
CA LEU A 57 13.86 19.59 8.63
C LEU A 57 13.40 20.63 9.67
N GLU A 58 12.75 20.21 10.76
CA GLU A 58 12.34 21.11 11.86
C GLU A 58 13.53 21.83 12.48
N LYS A 59 14.68 21.15 12.63
CA LYS A 59 15.91 21.78 13.12
C LYS A 59 16.41 22.86 12.16
N LYS A 60 16.46 22.56 10.87
CA LYS A 60 16.91 23.51 9.84
C LYS A 60 15.98 24.72 9.71
N GLU A 61 14.68 24.50 9.84
CA GLU A 61 13.68 25.57 9.88
C GLU A 61 13.91 26.49 11.08
N ALA A 62 14.17 25.94 12.26
CA ALA A 62 14.49 26.72 13.46
C ALA A 62 15.80 27.52 13.30
N ASP A 63 16.83 26.92 12.72
CA ASP A 63 18.11 27.59 12.44
C ASP A 63 17.93 28.76 11.45
N LEU A 64 17.15 28.55 10.38
CA LEU A 64 16.79 29.60 9.43
C LEU A 64 16.00 30.74 10.09
N LYS A 65 15.00 30.41 10.92
CA LYS A 65 14.23 31.42 11.65
C LYS A 65 15.14 32.28 12.53
N LYS A 66 16.06 31.65 13.25
CA LYS A 66 17.04 32.35 14.09
C LYS A 66 17.97 33.25 13.26
N MET A 67 18.44 32.77 12.11
CA MET A 67 19.28 33.56 11.20
C MET A 67 18.53 34.81 10.70
N GLY A 68 17.26 34.67 10.33
CA GLY A 68 16.40 35.80 9.92
C GLY A 68 16.18 36.81 11.04
N GLU A 69 15.87 36.35 12.25
CA GLU A 69 15.71 37.22 13.43
C GLU A 69 17.01 37.95 13.80
N ASP A 70 18.16 37.27 13.73
CA ASP A 70 19.47 37.87 14.01
C ASP A 70 19.86 38.91 12.97
N LEU A 71 19.51 38.69 11.70
CA LEU A 71 19.68 39.67 10.63
C LEU A 71 18.84 40.91 10.87
N ASP A 72 17.55 40.75 11.20
CA ASP A 72 16.64 41.87 11.43
C ASP A 72 17.08 42.73 12.63
N LYS A 73 17.54 42.09 13.72
CA LYS A 73 18.07 42.78 14.91
C LYS A 73 19.36 43.54 14.65
N LYS A 74 20.26 42.99 13.82
CA LYS A 74 21.61 43.55 13.61
C LYS A 74 21.71 44.46 12.39
N LYS A 75 20.67 44.57 11.56
CA LYS A 75 20.71 45.32 10.30
C LYS A 75 21.17 46.78 10.44
N SER A 76 20.83 47.46 11.55
CA SER A 76 21.18 48.87 11.78
C SER A 76 22.61 49.08 12.27
N VAL A 77 23.31 48.02 12.70
CA VAL A 77 24.68 48.08 13.22
C VAL A 77 25.71 47.38 12.32
N LEU A 78 25.26 46.75 11.24
CA LEU A 78 26.11 46.12 10.22
C LEU A 78 26.52 47.14 9.15
N SER A 79 27.73 46.99 8.59
CA SER A 79 28.08 47.68 7.35
C SER A 79 27.24 47.17 6.19
N GLU A 80 27.09 47.96 5.13
CA GLU A 80 26.34 47.58 3.94
C GLU A 80 26.86 46.27 3.31
N GLU A 81 28.17 46.11 3.23
CA GLU A 81 28.82 44.89 2.72
C GLU A 81 28.53 43.66 3.60
N ALA A 82 28.63 43.81 4.93
CA ALA A 82 28.35 42.73 5.87
C ALA A 82 26.86 42.34 5.84
N LEU A 83 25.97 43.33 5.74
CA LEU A 83 24.53 43.08 5.59
C LEU A 83 24.23 42.33 4.30
N ARG A 84 24.78 42.77 3.16
CA ARG A 84 24.59 42.12 1.86
C ARG A 84 25.07 40.66 1.87
N THR A 85 26.24 40.41 2.46
CA THR A 85 26.80 39.06 2.57
C THR A 85 25.89 38.15 3.39
N LYS A 86 25.42 38.58 4.56
CA LYS A 86 24.54 37.77 5.39
C LYS A 86 23.15 37.58 4.79
N GLN A 87 22.62 38.56 4.06
CA GLN A 87 21.36 38.41 3.32
C GLN A 87 21.50 37.35 2.21
N ALA A 88 22.61 37.36 1.48
CA ALA A 88 22.89 36.35 0.45
C ALA A 88 23.05 34.95 1.06
N GLU A 89 23.73 34.83 2.20
CA GLU A 89 23.84 33.57 2.96
C GLU A 89 22.47 33.05 3.38
N PHE A 90 21.64 33.90 4.01
CA PHE A 90 20.28 33.54 4.42
C PHE A 90 19.41 33.11 3.23
N GLN A 91 19.46 33.83 2.12
CA GLN A 91 18.75 33.43 0.89
C GLN A 91 19.25 32.09 0.35
N GLY A 92 20.57 31.86 0.39
CA GLY A 92 21.19 30.59 0.02
C GLY A 92 20.69 29.42 0.86
N GLU A 93 20.68 29.57 2.19
CA GLU A 93 20.19 28.54 3.11
C GLU A 93 18.68 28.30 2.96
N MET A 94 17.88 29.34 2.72
CA MET A 94 16.45 29.17 2.42
C MET A 94 16.22 28.35 1.15
N MET A 95 17.00 28.58 0.10
CA MET A 95 16.90 27.79 -1.14
C MET A 95 17.31 26.34 -0.92
N LYS A 96 18.40 26.09 -0.20
CA LYS A 96 18.84 24.73 0.16
C LYS A 96 17.78 24.00 0.98
N PHE A 97 17.16 24.67 1.94
CA PHE A 97 16.09 24.07 2.74
C PHE A 97 14.88 23.65 1.88
N ARG A 98 14.44 24.51 0.95
CA ARG A 98 13.35 24.17 0.01
C ARG A 98 13.68 22.96 -0.86
N ASP A 99 14.90 22.91 -1.40
CA ASP A 99 15.39 21.77 -2.18
C ASP A 99 15.44 20.49 -1.34
N GLU A 100 15.93 20.59 -0.10
CA GLU A 100 15.99 19.47 0.82
C GLU A 100 14.60 18.95 1.19
N VAL A 101 13.61 19.81 1.43
CA VAL A 101 12.21 19.40 1.64
C VAL A 101 11.69 18.61 0.44
N GLY A 102 11.94 19.09 -0.78
CA GLY A 102 11.55 18.37 -2.00
C GLY A 102 12.22 17.00 -2.13
N LYS A 103 13.54 16.94 -1.92
CA LYS A 103 14.32 15.69 -1.94
C LYS A 103 13.85 14.71 -0.86
N SER A 104 13.58 15.21 0.34
CA SER A 104 13.05 14.43 1.47
C SER A 104 11.74 13.73 1.09
N GLN A 105 10.83 14.46 0.48
CA GLN A 105 9.54 13.94 0.09
C GLN A 105 9.67 12.86 -1.00
N ALA A 106 10.54 13.09 -1.99
CA ALA A 106 10.83 12.12 -3.05
C ALA A 106 11.52 10.86 -2.52
N GLU A 107 12.49 10.99 -1.62
CA GLU A 107 13.18 9.88 -0.96
C GLU A 107 12.20 9.00 -0.18
N ILE A 108 11.30 9.60 0.60
CA ILE A 108 10.29 8.86 1.37
C ILE A 108 9.34 8.09 0.45
N GLN A 109 8.87 8.72 -0.63
CA GLN A 109 8.00 8.04 -1.61
C GLN A 109 8.71 6.90 -2.31
N LYS A 110 9.97 7.11 -2.75
CA LYS A 110 10.78 6.07 -3.35
C LYS A 110 10.99 4.90 -2.39
N LYS A 111 11.33 5.18 -1.13
CA LYS A 111 11.52 4.15 -0.11
C LYS A 111 10.25 3.37 0.16
N GLN A 112 9.10 4.05 0.21
CA GLN A 112 7.80 3.41 0.35
C GLN A 112 7.55 2.42 -0.79
N GLN A 113 7.82 2.82 -2.04
CA GLN A 113 7.68 1.92 -3.19
C GLN A 113 8.63 0.72 -3.10
N GLU A 114 9.91 0.95 -2.82
CA GLU A 114 10.92 -0.12 -2.69
C GLU A 114 10.56 -1.15 -1.62
N MET A 115 9.96 -0.72 -0.51
CA MET A 115 9.57 -1.60 0.59
C MET A 115 8.26 -2.34 0.32
N THR A 116 7.31 -1.69 -0.35
CA THR A 116 5.96 -2.23 -0.56
C THR A 116 5.87 -3.11 -1.80
N ALA A 117 6.65 -2.83 -2.85
CA ALA A 117 6.66 -3.61 -4.09
C ALA A 117 6.89 -5.12 -3.86
N PRO A 118 7.93 -5.59 -3.12
CA PRO A 118 8.14 -7.03 -2.91
C PRO A 118 7.03 -7.66 -2.07
N ILE A 119 6.43 -6.92 -1.13
CA ILE A 119 5.31 -7.38 -0.31
C ILE A 119 4.08 -7.59 -1.19
N LEU A 120 3.80 -6.64 -2.08
CA LEU A 120 2.68 -6.73 -3.03
C LEU A 120 2.88 -7.90 -4.01
N GLU A 121 4.09 -8.09 -4.53
CA GLU A 121 4.40 -9.20 -5.44
C GLU A 121 4.17 -10.55 -4.75
N LYS A 122 4.70 -10.73 -3.53
CA LYS A 122 4.46 -11.96 -2.76
C LYS A 122 2.98 -12.13 -2.46
N MET A 123 2.27 -11.07 -2.08
CA MET A 123 0.85 -11.09 -1.80
C MET A 123 0.03 -11.56 -3.01
N GLN A 124 0.31 -11.07 -4.22
CA GLN A 124 -0.36 -11.50 -5.45
C GLN A 124 -0.15 -12.98 -5.75
N LYS A 125 1.07 -13.49 -5.55
CA LYS A 125 1.38 -14.92 -5.67
C LYS A 125 0.61 -15.76 -4.66
N THR A 126 0.59 -15.33 -3.40
CA THR A 126 -0.16 -16.00 -2.33
C THR A 126 -1.67 -16.01 -2.61
N ILE A 127 -2.26 -14.89 -3.07
CA ILE A 127 -3.67 -14.83 -3.47
C ILE A 127 -3.97 -15.86 -4.56
N THR A 128 -3.12 -15.93 -5.59
CA THR A 128 -3.29 -16.87 -6.71
C THR A 128 -3.29 -18.30 -6.23
N LYS A 129 -2.35 -18.66 -5.34
CA LYS A 129 -2.25 -20.00 -4.76
C LYS A 129 -3.48 -20.36 -3.92
N VAL A 130 -3.90 -19.47 -3.02
CA VAL A 130 -5.10 -19.70 -2.18
C VAL A 130 -6.34 -19.84 -3.05
N ALA A 131 -6.48 -19.02 -4.09
CA ALA A 131 -7.59 -19.11 -5.04
C ALA A 131 -7.63 -20.46 -5.76
N GLN A 132 -6.47 -20.94 -6.25
CA GLN A 132 -6.35 -22.23 -6.91
C GLN A 132 -6.65 -23.40 -5.95
N GLU A 133 -6.07 -23.39 -4.75
CA GLU A 133 -6.27 -24.43 -3.74
C GLU A 133 -7.74 -24.55 -3.30
N LYS A 134 -8.46 -23.42 -3.22
CA LYS A 134 -9.87 -23.38 -2.81
C LYS A 134 -10.88 -23.44 -3.96
N GLY A 135 -10.40 -23.47 -5.21
CA GLY A 135 -11.24 -23.59 -6.41
C GLY A 135 -12.01 -22.32 -6.77
N TYR A 136 -11.45 -21.14 -6.51
CA TYR A 136 -12.03 -19.87 -6.97
C TYR A 136 -11.73 -19.63 -8.44
N THR A 137 -12.76 -19.26 -9.19
CA THR A 137 -12.64 -18.88 -10.60
C THR A 137 -12.20 -17.42 -10.76
N LEU A 138 -12.58 -16.57 -9.80
CA LEU A 138 -12.25 -15.15 -9.78
C LEU A 138 -12.05 -14.66 -8.35
N VAL A 139 -10.99 -13.87 -8.15
CA VAL A 139 -10.76 -13.14 -6.90
C VAL A 139 -10.64 -11.66 -7.21
N LEU A 140 -11.52 -10.86 -6.63
CA LEU A 140 -11.54 -9.41 -6.78
C LEU A 140 -10.72 -8.75 -5.68
N GLN A 141 -9.96 -7.73 -6.03
CA GLN A 141 -9.40 -6.85 -5.01
C GLN A 141 -10.53 -5.97 -4.46
N ASN A 142 -10.83 -6.11 -3.18
CA ASN A 142 -11.81 -5.24 -2.53
C ASN A 142 -11.16 -3.90 -2.19
N THR A 143 -11.43 -2.89 -3.01
CA THR A 143 -11.01 -1.50 -2.81
C THR A 143 -12.16 -0.58 -2.36
N GLN A 144 -13.21 -1.16 -1.74
CA GLN A 144 -14.52 -0.57 -1.39
C GLN A 144 -15.66 -0.82 -2.40
N GLY A 145 -15.51 -1.79 -3.31
CA GLY A 145 -16.52 -2.11 -4.34
C GLY A 145 -17.52 -3.21 -3.93
N VAL A 146 -17.22 -3.98 -2.89
CA VAL A 146 -18.10 -5.08 -2.43
C VAL A 146 -19.11 -4.53 -1.43
N LEU A 147 -20.37 -4.40 -1.84
CA LEU A 147 -21.46 -3.96 -0.95
C LEU A 147 -21.94 -5.07 -0.01
N TYR A 148 -21.93 -6.32 -0.50
CA TYR A 148 -22.31 -7.51 0.25
C TYR A 148 -21.61 -8.72 -0.34
N ALA A 149 -21.12 -9.60 0.52
CA ALA A 149 -20.63 -10.93 0.17
C ALA A 149 -20.81 -11.83 1.40
N THR A 150 -20.94 -13.14 1.17
CA THR A 150 -20.91 -14.09 2.27
C THR A 150 -19.49 -14.13 2.88
N PRO A 151 -19.34 -14.45 4.18
CA PRO A 151 -18.02 -14.57 4.79
C PRO A 151 -17.10 -15.55 4.06
N ASP A 152 -17.67 -16.61 3.48
CA ASP A 152 -16.93 -17.61 2.70
C ASP A 152 -16.34 -17.05 1.40
N SER A 153 -16.82 -15.91 0.90
CA SER A 153 -16.23 -15.23 -0.26
C SER A 153 -15.07 -14.31 0.12
N ASP A 154 -14.83 -14.02 1.41
CA ASP A 154 -13.70 -13.24 1.87
C ASP A 154 -12.47 -14.13 2.10
N LEU A 155 -11.46 -13.98 1.25
CA LEU A 155 -10.21 -14.74 1.33
C LEU A 155 -9.11 -14.02 2.11
N THR A 156 -9.38 -12.84 2.67
CA THR A 156 -8.36 -11.96 3.27
C THR A 156 -7.58 -12.69 4.37
N ASP A 157 -8.26 -13.33 5.31
CA ASP A 157 -7.61 -14.03 6.44
C ASP A 157 -6.85 -15.28 5.99
N ASP A 158 -7.36 -16.00 4.99
CA ASP A 158 -6.68 -17.17 4.43
C ASP A 158 -5.37 -16.78 3.74
N VAL A 159 -5.43 -15.70 2.96
CA VAL A 159 -4.27 -15.12 2.27
C VAL A 159 -3.25 -14.61 3.27
N ILE A 160 -3.65 -13.91 4.34
CA ILE A 160 -2.73 -13.49 5.41
C ILE A 160 -2.02 -14.72 6.01
N LYS A 161 -2.78 -15.77 6.38
CA LYS A 161 -2.21 -17.00 6.96
C LYS A 161 -1.27 -17.70 5.99
N ALA A 162 -1.59 -17.76 4.71
CA ALA A 162 -0.75 -18.36 3.69
C ALA A 162 0.54 -17.55 3.47
N TYR A 163 0.44 -16.22 3.44
CA TYR A 163 1.57 -15.32 3.25
C TYR A 163 2.64 -15.50 4.34
N GLU A 164 2.21 -15.63 5.60
CA GLU A 164 3.12 -15.83 6.75
C GLU A 164 3.77 -17.22 6.77
N LYS A 165 3.13 -18.22 6.15
CA LYS A 165 3.68 -19.59 6.07
C LYS A 165 4.69 -19.75 4.95
N GLU A 166 4.57 -18.96 3.90
CA GLU A 166 5.54 -18.93 2.81
C GLU A 166 6.80 -18.20 3.28
N LYS A 167 7.96 -18.87 3.19
CA LYS A 167 9.26 -18.24 3.49
C LYS A 167 9.58 -17.20 2.43
#